data_AF-A0A6M0C952-F1
#
_entry.id   AF-A0A6M0C952-F1
#
_cell.length_a   1.000
_cell.length_b   1.000
_cell.length_c   1.000
_cell.angle_alpha   90.00
_cell.angle_beta   90.00
_cell.angle_gamma   90.00
#
_symmetry.space_group_name_H-M   'P 1'
#
loop_
_entity.id
_entity.type
_entity.pdbx_description
1 polymer ?
#
loop_
_entity_poly.entity_id
_entity_poly.type
_entity_poly.pdbx_seq_one_letter_code
_entity_poly.pdbx_strand_id
1 'polypeptide(L)'
;IRTLKKLLAEKGADVPVIAKIEKPQAIANLEEIVNESDGIMVARGDLGVEMSPEKVPMLQKQMIRMCNKKGIPVITATQMLESMIREPRPTRAEASDVANAIVDGTDAVMLSGESAVGKYPIKAVEIMVRIARDVEKDIKFINYPPSEEDETHAISEALNTIDKILPLRCIVAFTLSGYTATLAAAERPKALVVGLTPVPKVFHRLNLVWGVQPVLMDREVESFEELVKEAENSLLERSIACSGDQILIIGGIPTKSVRGTNFIKIHTIN
;
A
#
# COMPACT_ATOMS: atom_id res chain seq x y z
N ILE A 1 -3.20 5.96 -20.62
CA ILE A 1 -2.08 5.44 -19.78
C ILE A 1 -0.83 5.19 -20.61
N ARG A 2 -0.84 4.26 -21.57
CA ARG A 2 0.30 3.97 -22.48
C ARG A 2 0.93 5.24 -23.08
N THR A 3 0.13 6.18 -23.59
CA THR A 3 0.62 7.47 -24.12
C THR A 3 1.40 8.30 -23.09
N LEU A 4 0.89 8.39 -21.86
CA LEU A 4 1.56 9.13 -20.78
C LEU A 4 2.85 8.42 -20.36
N LYS A 5 2.83 7.09 -20.19
CA LYS A 5 4.03 6.31 -19.88
C LYS A 5 5.10 6.46 -20.96
N LYS A 6 4.71 6.46 -22.24
CA LYS A 6 5.63 6.73 -23.35
C LYS A 6 6.25 8.14 -23.25
N LEU A 7 5.44 9.17 -23.00
CA LEU A 7 5.93 10.54 -22.81
C LEU A 7 6.91 10.64 -21.62
N LEU A 8 6.60 10.01 -20.50
CA LEU A 8 7.48 9.99 -19.33
C LEU A 8 8.82 9.31 -19.66
N ALA A 9 8.78 8.17 -20.35
CA ALA A 9 9.99 7.47 -20.80
C ALA A 9 10.83 8.32 -21.77
N GLU A 10 10.21 8.99 -22.74
CA GLU A 10 10.88 9.92 -23.67
C GLU A 10 11.53 11.11 -22.94
N LYS A 11 11.03 11.48 -21.76
CA LYS A 11 11.59 12.51 -20.89
C LYS A 11 12.57 11.98 -19.85
N GLY A 12 12.86 10.68 -19.84
CA GLY A 12 13.70 10.04 -18.83
C GLY A 12 13.09 10.05 -17.42
N ALA A 13 11.79 10.27 -17.30
CA ALA A 13 11.07 10.27 -16.03
C ALA A 13 10.58 8.86 -15.69
N ASP A 14 11.08 8.31 -14.60
CA ASP A 14 10.54 7.11 -13.96
C ASP A 14 9.57 7.56 -12.87
N VAL A 15 8.27 7.62 -13.21
CA VAL A 15 7.19 8.04 -12.29
C VAL A 15 5.99 7.12 -12.49
N PRO A 16 5.42 6.53 -11.42
CA PRO A 16 4.21 5.71 -11.51
C PRO A 16 3.00 6.51 -12.00
N VAL A 17 2.13 5.88 -12.78
CA VAL A 17 0.89 6.45 -13.31
C VAL A 17 -0.31 5.87 -12.59
N ILE A 18 -1.06 6.73 -11.89
CA ILE A 18 -2.33 6.39 -11.26
C ILE A 18 -3.48 6.78 -12.19
N ALA A 19 -4.34 5.83 -12.54
CA ALA A 19 -5.54 6.11 -13.32
C ALA A 19 -6.68 6.57 -12.41
N LYS A 20 -7.19 7.79 -12.63
CA LYS A 20 -8.39 8.29 -11.96
C LYS A 20 -9.64 7.73 -12.64
N ILE A 21 -10.40 6.91 -11.93
CA ILE A 21 -11.60 6.24 -12.45
C ILE A 21 -12.83 7.06 -12.10
N GLU A 22 -13.30 7.84 -13.06
CA GLU A 22 -14.36 8.84 -12.87
C GLU A 22 -15.41 8.87 -13.99
N LYS A 23 -15.25 8.04 -15.03
CA LYS A 23 -16.12 8.02 -16.22
C LYS A 23 -16.73 6.63 -16.45
N PRO A 24 -17.96 6.53 -16.98
CA PRO A 24 -18.59 5.24 -17.33
C PRO A 24 -17.74 4.41 -18.31
N GLN A 25 -17.06 5.08 -19.25
CA GLN A 25 -16.16 4.43 -20.22
C GLN A 25 -14.95 3.79 -19.52
N ALA A 26 -14.47 4.37 -18.42
CA ALA A 26 -13.40 3.78 -17.63
C ALA A 26 -13.88 2.51 -16.91
N ILE A 27 -15.12 2.49 -16.43
CA ILE A 27 -15.74 1.27 -15.85
C ILE A 27 -15.90 0.17 -16.91
N ALA A 28 -16.32 0.52 -18.13
CA ALA A 28 -16.46 -0.43 -19.22
C ALA A 28 -15.12 -1.07 -19.66
N ASN A 29 -13.99 -0.38 -19.44
CA ASN A 29 -12.64 -0.83 -19.80
C ASN A 29 -11.75 -1.05 -18.56
N LEU A 30 -12.37 -1.33 -17.40
CA LEU A 30 -11.68 -1.28 -16.12
C LEU A 30 -10.50 -2.25 -16.04
N GLU A 31 -10.66 -3.46 -16.59
CA GLU A 31 -9.60 -4.48 -16.58
C GLU A 31 -8.37 -4.05 -17.40
N GLU A 32 -8.56 -3.54 -18.62
CA GLU A 32 -7.44 -3.03 -19.43
C GLU A 32 -6.75 -1.85 -18.72
N ILE A 33 -7.53 -0.94 -18.13
CA ILE A 33 -7.00 0.20 -17.39
C ILE A 33 -6.16 -0.26 -16.19
N VAL A 34 -6.69 -1.17 -15.37
CA VAL A 34 -5.97 -1.74 -14.22
C VAL A 34 -4.71 -2.45 -14.68
N ASN A 35 -4.75 -3.20 -15.79
CA ASN A 35 -3.59 -3.89 -16.34
C ASN A 35 -2.45 -2.96 -16.77
N GLU A 36 -2.79 -1.79 -17.30
CA GLU A 36 -1.80 -0.80 -17.77
C GLU A 36 -1.32 0.18 -16.69
N SER A 37 -2.06 0.32 -15.59
CA SER A 37 -1.78 1.32 -14.54
C SER A 37 -0.83 0.80 -13.46
N ASP A 38 -0.11 1.72 -12.82
CA ASP A 38 0.72 1.41 -11.63
C ASP A 38 -0.08 1.55 -10.33
N GLY A 39 -1.30 2.07 -10.41
CA GLY A 39 -2.30 2.16 -9.35
C GLY A 39 -3.57 2.81 -9.90
N ILE A 40 -4.65 2.83 -9.13
CA ILE A 40 -5.88 3.56 -9.51
C ILE A 40 -6.39 4.43 -8.37
N MET A 41 -7.20 5.42 -8.73
CA MET A 41 -7.96 6.23 -7.78
C MET A 41 -9.45 6.09 -8.08
N VAL A 42 -10.22 5.67 -7.08
CA VAL A 42 -11.68 5.64 -7.11
C VAL A 42 -12.19 7.05 -6.83
N ALA A 43 -12.53 7.80 -7.89
CA ALA A 43 -12.97 9.19 -7.79
C ALA A 43 -14.49 9.29 -7.67
N ARG A 44 -15.00 9.08 -6.46
CA ARG A 44 -16.42 8.86 -6.16
C ARG A 44 -17.32 10.04 -6.49
N GLY A 45 -16.85 11.26 -6.24
CA GLY A 45 -17.59 12.50 -6.51
C GLY A 45 -17.88 12.67 -7.99
N ASP A 46 -16.85 12.60 -8.83
CA ASP A 46 -16.99 12.70 -10.28
C ASP A 46 -17.79 11.51 -10.84
N LEU A 47 -17.48 10.29 -10.39
CA LEU A 47 -18.18 9.08 -10.85
C LEU A 47 -19.66 9.09 -10.49
N GLY A 48 -20.03 9.62 -9.32
CA GLY A 48 -21.41 9.76 -8.86
C GLY A 48 -22.21 10.85 -9.57
N VAL A 49 -21.55 11.77 -10.27
CA VAL A 49 -22.20 12.72 -11.20
C VAL A 49 -22.44 12.05 -12.55
N GLU A 50 -21.49 11.26 -13.03
CA GLU A 50 -21.54 10.64 -14.36
C GLU A 50 -22.34 9.34 -14.41
N MET A 51 -22.59 8.73 -13.25
CA MET A 51 -23.34 7.48 -13.09
C MET A 51 -24.33 7.61 -11.94
N SER A 52 -25.32 6.71 -11.88
CA SER A 52 -26.25 6.68 -10.75
C SER A 52 -25.50 6.46 -9.43
N PRO A 53 -25.69 7.32 -8.41
CA PRO A 53 -24.91 7.28 -7.16
C PRO A 53 -25.03 5.95 -6.41
N GLU A 54 -26.16 5.25 -6.52
CA GLU A 54 -26.39 3.94 -5.93
C GLU A 54 -25.50 2.83 -6.52
N LYS A 55 -24.90 3.03 -7.70
CA LYS A 55 -23.96 2.07 -8.31
C LYS A 55 -22.53 2.24 -7.80
N VAL A 56 -22.16 3.45 -7.36
CA VAL A 56 -20.77 3.80 -6.97
C VAL A 56 -20.23 2.89 -5.87
N PRO A 57 -20.98 2.53 -4.79
CA PRO A 57 -20.45 1.67 -3.75
C PRO A 57 -20.02 0.29 -4.25
N MET A 58 -20.78 -0.33 -5.16
CA MET A 58 -20.42 -1.63 -5.72
C MET A 58 -19.25 -1.54 -6.71
N LEU A 59 -19.17 -0.46 -7.48
CA LEU A 59 -18.04 -0.20 -8.36
C LEU A 59 -16.74 0.03 -7.58
N GLN A 60 -16.78 0.75 -6.45
CA GLN A 60 -15.64 0.88 -5.54
C GLN A 60 -15.10 -0.49 -5.11
N LYS A 61 -15.99 -1.36 -4.61
CA LYS A 61 -15.61 -2.72 -4.16
C LYS A 61 -14.99 -3.53 -5.29
N GLN A 62 -15.54 -3.43 -6.49
CA GLN A 62 -14.99 -4.09 -7.68
C GLN A 62 -13.59 -3.58 -8.01
N MET A 63 -13.39 -2.27 -8.05
CA MET A 63 -12.12 -1.62 -8.35
C MET A 63 -11.03 -2.00 -7.34
N ILE A 64 -11.33 -1.88 -6.04
CA ILE A 64 -10.40 -2.23 -4.97
C ILE A 64 -10.01 -3.71 -5.05
N ARG A 65 -10.99 -4.61 -5.24
CA ARG A 65 -10.74 -6.04 -5.40
C ARG A 65 -9.83 -6.36 -6.58
N MET A 66 -10.02 -5.69 -7.73
CA MET A 66 -9.18 -5.90 -8.91
C MET A 66 -7.75 -5.45 -8.67
N CYS A 67 -7.55 -4.31 -7.99
CA CYS A 67 -6.24 -3.82 -7.61
C CYS A 67 -5.52 -4.75 -6.63
N ASN A 68 -6.22 -5.21 -5.59
CA ASN A 68 -5.66 -6.12 -4.60
C ASN A 68 -5.24 -7.46 -5.23
N LYS A 69 -6.05 -8.02 -6.15
CA LYS A 69 -5.69 -9.23 -6.90
C LYS A 69 -4.46 -9.05 -7.79
N LYS A 70 -4.23 -7.84 -8.31
CA LYS A 70 -3.09 -7.51 -9.16
C LYS A 70 -1.86 -7.05 -8.37
N GLY A 71 -2.02 -6.76 -7.07
CA GLY A 71 -0.94 -6.20 -6.26
C GLY A 71 -0.54 -4.77 -6.64
N ILE A 72 -1.48 -3.95 -7.14
CA ILE A 72 -1.23 -2.51 -7.38
C ILE A 72 -2.00 -1.64 -6.38
N PRO A 73 -1.47 -0.49 -5.94
CA PRO A 73 -2.16 0.38 -5.00
C PRO A 73 -3.48 0.95 -5.53
N VAL A 74 -4.48 1.03 -4.64
CA VAL A 74 -5.75 1.72 -4.89
C VAL A 74 -5.99 2.82 -3.85
N ILE A 75 -6.43 3.99 -4.34
CA ILE A 75 -6.80 5.14 -3.51
C ILE A 75 -8.31 5.31 -3.55
N THR A 76 -8.96 5.35 -2.38
CA THR A 76 -10.37 5.77 -2.29
C THR A 76 -10.45 7.27 -2.02
N ALA A 77 -11.07 8.01 -2.93
CA ALA A 77 -10.99 9.46 -2.96
C ALA A 77 -12.36 10.16 -3.00
N THR A 78 -12.34 11.44 -2.59
CA THR A 78 -13.45 12.42 -2.57
C THR A 78 -14.59 12.07 -1.63
N GLN A 79 -15.24 13.07 -1.02
CA GLN A 79 -16.39 12.87 -0.12
C GLN A 79 -16.14 11.94 1.07
N MET A 80 -14.90 11.86 1.57
CA MET A 80 -14.55 10.99 2.70
C MET A 80 -15.01 11.63 4.01
N LEU A 81 -14.62 12.90 4.26
CA LEU A 81 -15.00 13.66 5.45
C LEU A 81 -15.46 15.09 5.04
N GLU A 82 -16.21 15.21 3.94
CA GLU A 82 -16.57 16.48 3.27
C GLU A 82 -17.08 17.57 4.22
N SER A 83 -17.95 17.22 5.17
CA SER A 83 -18.49 18.15 6.16
C SER A 83 -17.40 18.84 6.99
N MET A 84 -16.24 18.19 7.16
CA MET A 84 -15.10 18.72 7.90
C MET A 84 -14.38 19.89 7.21
N ILE A 85 -14.74 20.22 5.97
CA ILE A 85 -14.39 21.51 5.37
C ILE A 85 -14.92 22.66 6.24
N ARG A 86 -16.12 22.50 6.81
CA ARG A 86 -16.82 23.56 7.57
C ARG A 86 -17.01 23.23 9.04
N GLU A 87 -17.07 21.96 9.39
CA GLU A 87 -17.38 21.46 10.73
C GLU A 87 -16.18 20.77 11.41
N PRO A 88 -16.03 20.85 12.75
CA PRO A 88 -14.89 20.26 13.44
C PRO A 88 -14.98 18.74 13.62
N ARG A 89 -16.12 18.12 13.23
CA ARG A 89 -16.39 16.68 13.36
C ARG A 89 -17.16 16.20 12.12
N PRO A 90 -16.90 14.97 11.65
CA PRO A 90 -17.67 14.41 10.54
C PRO A 90 -19.06 13.97 11.00
N THR A 91 -19.91 13.72 10.02
CA THR A 91 -21.16 12.99 10.22
C THR A 91 -20.90 11.51 10.48
N ARG A 92 -21.91 10.80 11.00
CA ARG A 92 -21.84 9.33 11.16
C ARG A 92 -21.73 8.60 9.81
N ALA A 93 -22.36 9.15 8.77
CA ALA A 93 -22.32 8.58 7.43
C ALA A 93 -20.90 8.64 6.85
N GLU A 94 -20.22 9.78 6.97
CA GLU A 94 -18.82 9.95 6.52
C GLU A 94 -17.86 9.03 7.29
N ALA A 95 -18.01 8.93 8.62
CA ALA A 95 -17.18 8.00 9.39
C ALA A 95 -17.40 6.55 8.95
N SER A 96 -18.64 6.15 8.68
CA SER A 96 -18.97 4.82 8.15
C SER A 96 -18.41 4.61 6.75
N ASP A 97 -18.39 5.65 5.91
CA ASP A 97 -17.92 5.58 4.53
C ASP A 97 -16.40 5.37 4.46
N VAL A 98 -15.64 6.12 5.27
CA VAL A 98 -14.19 5.88 5.46
C VAL A 98 -13.95 4.45 5.94
N ALA A 99 -14.68 4.01 6.98
CA ALA A 99 -14.53 2.66 7.51
C ALA A 99 -14.79 1.59 6.45
N ASN A 100 -15.84 1.74 5.63
CA ASN A 100 -16.16 0.81 4.56
C ASN A 100 -15.08 0.76 3.47
N ALA A 101 -14.45 1.89 3.13
CA ALA A 101 -13.32 1.90 2.17
C ALA A 101 -12.13 1.07 2.68
N ILE A 102 -11.87 1.11 3.98
CA ILE A 102 -10.80 0.34 4.64
C ILE A 102 -11.17 -1.15 4.69
N VAL A 103 -12.41 -1.47 5.10
CA VAL A 103 -12.93 -2.85 5.06
C VAL A 103 -12.87 -3.45 3.65
N ASP A 104 -13.10 -2.64 2.63
CA ASP A 104 -12.99 -3.06 1.23
C ASP A 104 -11.55 -3.40 0.81
N GLY A 105 -10.56 -2.95 1.59
CA GLY A 105 -9.15 -3.22 1.38
C GLY A 105 -8.42 -2.17 0.56
N THR A 106 -8.83 -0.90 0.63
CA THR A 106 -8.12 0.20 -0.03
C THR A 106 -6.71 0.37 0.56
N ASP A 107 -5.72 0.72 -0.28
CA ASP A 107 -4.37 0.98 0.22
C ASP A 107 -4.24 2.36 0.85
N ALA A 108 -5.02 3.33 0.35
CA ALA A 108 -5.02 4.68 0.87
C ALA A 108 -6.40 5.35 0.82
N VAL A 109 -6.65 6.17 1.82
CA VAL A 109 -7.82 7.05 1.92
C VAL A 109 -7.38 8.49 1.68
N MET A 110 -8.11 9.23 0.85
CA MET A 110 -7.70 10.57 0.42
C MET A 110 -8.64 11.67 0.93
N LEU A 111 -8.06 12.70 1.55
CA LEU A 111 -8.72 13.98 1.81
C LEU A 111 -8.49 14.92 0.62
N SER A 112 -9.52 15.67 0.25
CA SER A 112 -9.52 16.61 -0.87
C SER A 112 -9.67 18.05 -0.36
N GLY A 113 -10.88 18.61 -0.36
CA GLY A 113 -11.14 19.96 0.13
C GLY A 113 -10.90 20.09 1.63
N GLU A 114 -11.07 19.00 2.38
CA GLU A 114 -10.94 18.95 3.84
C GLU A 114 -9.57 19.43 4.32
N SER A 115 -8.50 19.01 3.63
CA SER A 115 -7.12 19.38 3.96
C SER A 115 -6.60 20.57 3.15
N ALA A 116 -7.06 20.74 1.91
CA ALA A 116 -6.54 21.78 1.01
C ALA A 116 -7.08 23.18 1.33
N VAL A 117 -8.37 23.29 1.65
CA VAL A 117 -9.06 24.59 1.85
C VAL A 117 -10.01 24.61 3.07
N GLY A 118 -10.10 23.49 3.80
CA GLY A 118 -11.00 23.34 4.93
C GLY A 118 -10.60 24.17 6.15
N LYS A 119 -11.57 24.43 7.03
CA LYS A 119 -11.34 25.12 8.31
C LYS A 119 -10.62 24.25 9.35
N TYR A 120 -10.63 22.92 9.18
CA TYR A 120 -10.09 21.96 10.14
C TYR A 120 -9.17 20.89 9.52
N PRO A 121 -8.15 21.28 8.73
CA PRO A 121 -7.35 20.34 7.94
C PRO A 121 -6.59 19.32 8.80
N ILE A 122 -6.02 19.77 9.92
CA ILE A 122 -5.31 18.89 10.88
C ILE A 122 -6.29 17.89 11.51
N LYS A 123 -7.46 18.36 11.96
CA LYS A 123 -8.47 17.48 12.59
C LYS A 123 -9.05 16.47 11.61
N ALA A 124 -9.19 16.82 10.33
CA ALA A 124 -9.65 15.88 9.31
C ALA A 124 -8.66 14.71 9.16
N VAL A 125 -7.35 15.00 9.13
CA VAL A 125 -6.30 13.96 9.13
C VAL A 125 -6.36 13.13 10.42
N GLU A 126 -6.45 13.76 11.59
CA GLU A 126 -6.54 13.03 12.87
C GLU A 126 -7.77 12.11 12.95
N ILE A 127 -8.92 12.56 12.46
CA ILE A 127 -10.14 11.74 12.38
C ILE A 127 -9.92 10.56 11.43
N MET A 128 -9.35 10.80 10.24
CA MET A 128 -9.05 9.74 9.28
C MET A 128 -8.16 8.66 9.90
N VAL A 129 -7.09 9.06 10.59
CA VAL A 129 -6.18 8.16 11.32
C VAL A 129 -6.89 7.41 12.44
N ARG A 130 -7.77 8.09 13.20
CA ARG A 130 -8.54 7.43 14.27
C ARG A 130 -9.48 6.36 13.71
N ILE A 131 -10.19 6.65 12.61
CA ILE A 131 -11.08 5.67 11.97
C ILE A 131 -10.27 4.48 11.48
N ALA A 132 -9.16 4.72 10.76
CA ALA A 132 -8.32 3.65 10.24
C ALA A 132 -7.79 2.73 11.33
N ARG A 133 -7.17 3.29 12.38
CA ARG A 133 -6.65 2.51 13.51
C ARG A 133 -7.71 1.73 14.27
N ASP A 134 -8.95 2.22 14.31
CA ASP A 134 -10.01 1.51 15.01
C ASP A 134 -10.53 0.33 14.18
N VAL A 135 -10.75 0.57 12.89
CA VAL A 135 -11.28 -0.39 11.93
C VAL A 135 -10.29 -1.52 11.66
N GLU A 136 -8.99 -1.23 11.54
CA GLU A 136 -7.95 -2.23 11.24
C GLU A 136 -7.72 -3.27 12.35
N LYS A 137 -8.15 -3.02 13.59
CA LYS A 137 -8.00 -3.98 14.71
C LYS A 137 -8.82 -5.25 14.50
N ASP A 138 -10.00 -5.11 13.91
CA ASP A 138 -11.02 -6.16 13.83
C ASP A 138 -11.16 -6.74 12.41
N ILE A 139 -10.48 -6.16 11.43
CA ILE A 139 -10.54 -6.63 10.04
C ILE A 139 -9.66 -7.87 9.84
N LYS A 140 -10.23 -8.85 9.12
CA LYS A 140 -9.46 -9.87 8.43
C LYS A 140 -9.50 -9.57 6.95
N PHE A 141 -8.38 -9.11 6.41
CA PHE A 141 -8.29 -8.88 4.97
C PHE A 141 -8.39 -10.20 4.21
N ILE A 142 -9.01 -10.14 3.03
CA ILE A 142 -9.00 -11.25 2.09
C ILE A 142 -7.60 -11.31 1.50
N ASN A 143 -6.94 -12.43 1.72
CA ASN A 143 -5.74 -12.77 0.99
C ASN A 143 -6.15 -13.46 -0.33
N TYR A 144 -5.69 -12.91 -1.45
CA TYR A 144 -6.00 -13.44 -2.77
C TYR A 144 -4.89 -14.39 -3.21
N PRO A 145 -5.21 -15.45 -3.97
CA PRO A 145 -4.20 -16.30 -4.58
C PRO A 145 -3.17 -15.48 -5.37
N PRO A 146 -1.95 -16.00 -5.53
CA PRO A 146 -0.88 -15.29 -6.20
C PRO A 146 -1.26 -14.93 -7.64
N SER A 147 -0.83 -13.74 -8.07
CA SER A 147 -1.15 -13.21 -9.40
C SER A 147 -0.30 -13.82 -10.52
N GLU A 148 0.88 -14.34 -10.19
CA GLU A 148 1.79 -15.03 -11.10
C GLU A 148 2.29 -16.34 -10.46
N GLU A 149 2.61 -17.33 -11.30
CA GLU A 149 3.15 -18.62 -10.87
C GLU A 149 4.69 -18.59 -10.87
N ASP A 150 5.29 -17.81 -9.97
CA ASP A 150 6.74 -17.65 -9.87
C ASP A 150 7.30 -17.85 -8.44
N GLU A 151 8.62 -17.90 -8.32
CA GLU A 151 9.33 -18.08 -7.04
C GLU A 151 9.01 -16.98 -6.03
N THR A 152 8.86 -15.75 -6.51
CA THR A 152 8.66 -14.57 -5.66
C THR A 152 7.27 -14.60 -5.00
N HIS A 153 6.23 -14.96 -5.76
CA HIS A 153 4.87 -15.14 -5.25
C HIS A 153 4.76 -16.34 -4.31
N ALA A 154 5.47 -17.44 -4.58
CA ALA A 154 5.52 -18.57 -3.67
C ALA A 154 6.14 -18.19 -2.30
N ILE A 155 7.19 -17.37 -2.30
CA ILE A 155 7.79 -16.83 -1.07
C ILE A 155 6.83 -15.89 -0.33
N SER A 156 6.06 -15.08 -1.07
CA SER A 156 5.05 -14.20 -0.50
C SER A 156 3.94 -14.97 0.24
N GLU A 157 3.44 -16.05 -0.36
CA GLU A 157 2.48 -16.95 0.29
C GLU A 157 3.06 -17.64 1.54
N ALA A 158 4.34 -18.01 1.48
CA ALA A 158 5.05 -18.54 2.65
C ALA A 158 5.14 -17.49 3.78
N LEU A 159 5.42 -16.23 3.44
CA LEU A 159 5.44 -15.11 4.39
C LEU A 159 4.08 -14.96 5.09
N ASN A 160 2.98 -14.97 4.35
CA ASN A 160 1.62 -14.91 4.89
C ASN A 160 1.34 -16.06 5.87
N THR A 161 1.79 -17.27 5.53
CA THR A 161 1.66 -18.44 6.40
C THR A 161 2.46 -18.28 7.68
N ILE A 162 3.71 -17.81 7.58
CA ILE A 162 4.59 -17.59 8.74
C ILE A 162 4.01 -16.51 9.67
N ASP A 163 3.55 -15.38 9.14
CA ASP A 163 2.92 -14.29 9.89
C ASP A 163 1.63 -14.73 10.62
N LYS A 164 0.89 -15.67 10.05
CA LYS A 164 -0.30 -16.24 10.71
C LYS A 164 0.05 -17.08 11.92
N ILE A 165 1.21 -17.76 11.92
CA ILE A 165 1.64 -18.73 12.93
C ILE A 165 2.51 -18.09 14.01
N LEU A 166 3.44 -17.22 13.62
CA LEU A 166 4.44 -16.65 14.52
C LEU A 166 4.04 -15.24 14.95
N PRO A 167 4.27 -14.86 16.23
CA PRO A 167 4.03 -13.51 16.72
C PRO A 167 5.18 -12.59 16.29
N LEU A 168 5.29 -12.31 15.00
CA LEU A 168 6.34 -11.46 14.45
C LEU A 168 6.14 -10.01 14.89
N ARG A 169 7.23 -9.35 15.27
CA ARG A 169 7.24 -7.91 15.54
C ARG A 169 7.03 -7.11 14.25
N CYS A 170 7.74 -7.49 13.20
CA CYS A 170 7.64 -6.89 11.87
C CYS A 170 8.20 -7.84 10.80
N ILE A 171 7.87 -7.51 9.55
CA ILE A 171 8.41 -8.12 8.35
C ILE A 171 9.32 -7.09 7.69
N VAL A 172 10.59 -7.43 7.47
CA VAL A 172 11.57 -6.55 6.83
C VAL A 172 11.72 -6.95 5.37
N ALA A 173 11.34 -6.06 4.46
CA ALA A 173 11.41 -6.27 3.02
C ALA A 173 12.50 -5.38 2.40
N PHE A 174 13.60 -6.00 1.95
CA PHE A 174 14.64 -5.29 1.20
C PHE A 174 14.21 -5.08 -0.24
N THR A 175 14.28 -3.85 -0.74
CA THR A 175 13.78 -3.54 -2.08
C THR A 175 14.48 -2.38 -2.78
N LEU A 176 14.82 -2.57 -4.05
CA LEU A 176 15.37 -1.51 -4.92
C LEU A 176 14.29 -0.82 -5.77
N SER A 177 13.26 -1.55 -6.19
CA SER A 177 12.17 -1.03 -7.04
C SER A 177 10.87 -0.77 -6.26
N GLY A 178 10.76 -1.28 -5.04
CA GLY A 178 9.52 -1.34 -4.25
C GLY A 178 8.81 -2.69 -4.33
N TYR A 179 9.12 -3.50 -5.35
CA TYR A 179 8.38 -4.73 -5.67
C TYR A 179 8.24 -5.70 -4.48
N THR A 180 9.34 -6.06 -3.83
CA THR A 180 9.33 -6.99 -2.68
C THR A 180 8.49 -6.48 -1.51
N ALA A 181 8.55 -5.18 -1.21
CA ALA A 181 7.75 -4.58 -0.14
C ALA A 181 6.26 -4.53 -0.52
N THR A 182 5.95 -4.17 -1.77
CA THR A 182 4.57 -4.21 -2.30
C THR A 182 3.99 -5.62 -2.25
N LEU A 183 4.77 -6.63 -2.63
CA LEU A 183 4.35 -8.01 -2.62
C LEU A 183 4.07 -8.49 -1.19
N ALA A 184 5.00 -8.25 -0.26
CA ALA A 184 4.79 -8.57 1.16
C ALA A 184 3.54 -7.88 1.74
N ALA A 185 3.26 -6.64 1.34
CA ALA A 185 2.06 -5.91 1.76
C ALA A 185 0.76 -6.39 1.08
N ALA A 186 0.85 -6.93 -0.13
CA ALA A 186 -0.30 -7.48 -0.86
C ALA A 186 -0.88 -8.71 -0.16
N GLU A 187 -0.05 -9.46 0.59
CA GLU A 187 -0.50 -10.56 1.45
C GLU A 187 -1.39 -10.12 2.62
N ARG A 188 -1.42 -8.81 2.89
CA ARG A 188 -2.10 -8.19 4.04
C ARG A 188 -1.70 -8.82 5.38
N PRO A 189 -0.39 -8.90 5.70
CA PRO A 189 0.08 -9.50 6.95
C PRO A 189 -0.40 -8.70 8.16
N LYS A 190 -0.45 -9.36 9.32
CA LYS A 190 -0.76 -8.73 10.60
C LYS A 190 0.42 -7.90 11.10
N ALA A 191 1.63 -8.39 10.89
CA ALA A 191 2.85 -7.68 11.25
C ALA A 191 3.09 -6.48 10.32
N LEU A 192 3.65 -5.41 10.88
CA LEU A 192 4.10 -4.24 10.13
C LEU A 192 5.12 -4.65 9.06
N VAL A 193 4.95 -4.19 7.82
CA VAL A 193 5.97 -4.36 6.78
C VAL A 193 6.91 -3.15 6.81
N VAL A 194 8.20 -3.39 7.03
CA VAL A 194 9.27 -2.39 6.99
C VAL A 194 10.00 -2.50 5.66
N GLY A 195 9.78 -1.55 4.77
CA GLY A 195 10.40 -1.53 3.44
C GLY A 195 11.76 -0.84 3.46
N LEU A 196 12.84 -1.62 3.52
CA LEU A 196 14.21 -1.09 3.49
C LEU A 196 14.66 -0.86 2.05
N THR A 197 15.05 0.37 1.73
CA THR A 197 15.51 0.74 0.39
C THR A 197 16.62 1.79 0.47
N PRO A 198 17.67 1.71 -0.38
CA PRO A 198 18.65 2.78 -0.51
C PRO A 198 18.22 3.84 -1.54
N VAL A 199 17.05 3.67 -2.17
CA VAL A 199 16.61 4.49 -3.30
C VAL A 199 15.55 5.50 -2.84
N PRO A 200 15.84 6.82 -2.78
CA PRO A 200 14.91 7.83 -2.24
C PRO A 200 13.55 7.87 -2.95
N LYS A 201 13.53 7.71 -4.29
CA LYS A 201 12.28 7.65 -5.04
C LYS A 201 11.39 6.48 -4.62
N VAL A 202 11.97 5.34 -4.25
CA VAL A 202 11.23 4.15 -3.80
C VAL A 202 10.74 4.34 -2.38
N PHE A 203 11.57 4.91 -1.50
CA PHE A 203 11.17 5.31 -0.15
C PHE A 203 9.89 6.17 -0.18
N HIS A 204 9.83 7.18 -1.05
CA HIS A 204 8.63 8.01 -1.19
C HIS A 204 7.44 7.25 -1.75
N ARG A 205 7.62 6.43 -2.79
CA ARG A 205 6.53 5.65 -3.42
C ARG A 205 5.87 4.68 -2.45
N LEU A 206 6.66 4.03 -1.59
CA LEU A 206 6.17 3.03 -0.65
C LEU A 206 5.21 3.60 0.41
N ASN A 207 5.19 4.92 0.65
CA ASN A 207 4.22 5.54 1.56
C ASN A 207 2.77 5.42 1.09
N LEU A 208 2.53 5.06 -0.18
CA LEU A 208 1.20 4.80 -0.72
C LEU A 208 0.76 3.34 -0.58
N VAL A 209 1.69 2.43 -0.30
CA VAL A 209 1.41 0.99 -0.23
C VAL A 209 0.90 0.65 1.17
N TRP A 210 -0.22 -0.07 1.24
CA TRP A 210 -0.84 -0.45 2.51
C TRP A 210 0.16 -1.18 3.43
N GLY A 211 0.15 -0.85 4.72
CA GLY A 211 0.91 -1.58 5.74
C GLY A 211 2.44 -1.45 5.65
N VAL A 212 2.97 -0.67 4.69
CA VAL A 212 4.41 -0.45 4.54
C VAL A 212 4.85 0.80 5.28
N GLN A 213 5.82 0.64 6.19
CA GLN A 213 6.63 1.72 6.73
C GLN A 213 8.00 1.71 6.03
N PRO A 214 8.26 2.63 5.10
CA PRO A 214 9.54 2.65 4.40
C PRO A 214 10.64 3.20 5.30
N VAL A 215 11.85 2.65 5.13
CA VAL A 215 13.09 3.09 5.79
C VAL A 215 14.16 3.29 4.72
N LEU A 216 14.71 4.49 4.67
CA LEU A 216 15.81 4.82 3.77
C LEU A 216 17.13 4.32 4.38
N MET A 217 17.88 3.55 3.60
CA MET A 217 19.23 3.09 3.92
C MET A 217 20.27 4.00 3.28
N ASP A 218 21.43 4.13 3.92
CA ASP A 218 22.53 4.96 3.42
C ASP A 218 23.33 4.29 2.30
N ARG A 219 23.24 2.96 2.17
CA ARG A 219 23.98 2.19 1.17
C ARG A 219 23.23 0.93 0.73
N GLU A 220 23.59 0.44 -0.44
CA GLU A 220 23.29 -0.93 -0.85
C GLU A 220 24.14 -1.92 -0.03
N VAL A 221 23.54 -3.07 0.25
CA VAL A 221 24.15 -4.21 0.92
C VAL A 221 24.24 -5.36 -0.07
N GLU A 222 25.35 -6.10 -0.07
CA GLU A 222 25.64 -7.09 -1.12
C GLU A 222 25.64 -8.54 -0.61
N SER A 223 25.80 -8.75 0.70
CA SER A 223 25.77 -10.08 1.31
C SER A 223 24.56 -10.30 2.22
N PHE A 224 24.24 -11.56 2.46
CA PHE A 224 23.17 -11.96 3.37
C PHE A 224 23.45 -11.53 4.81
N GLU A 225 24.70 -11.66 5.26
CA GLU A 225 25.12 -11.28 6.60
C GLU A 225 24.98 -9.77 6.83
N GLU A 226 25.33 -8.96 5.83
CA GLU A 226 25.14 -7.50 5.89
C GLU A 226 23.66 -7.12 5.92
N LEU A 227 22.82 -7.78 5.13
CA LEU A 227 21.37 -7.57 5.14
C LEU A 227 20.76 -7.81 6.52
N VAL A 228 21.13 -8.92 7.18
CA VAL A 228 20.62 -9.22 8.53
C VAL A 228 21.04 -8.15 9.53
N LYS A 229 22.32 -7.76 9.51
CA LYS A 229 22.85 -6.73 10.41
C LYS A 229 22.21 -5.36 10.16
N GLU A 230 22.01 -5.01 8.90
CA GLU A 230 21.36 -3.75 8.51
C GLU A 230 19.91 -3.71 8.97
N ALA A 231 19.18 -4.83 8.83
CA ALA A 231 17.82 -4.94 9.36
C ALA A 231 17.78 -4.73 10.88
N GLU A 232 18.65 -5.39 11.65
CA GLU A 232 18.72 -5.21 13.10
C GLU A 232 19.01 -3.75 13.48
N ASN A 233 20.07 -3.15 12.92
CA ASN A 233 20.47 -1.77 13.21
C ASN A 233 19.34 -0.79 12.89
N SER A 234 18.78 -0.87 11.68
CA SER A 234 17.70 0.01 11.23
C SER A 234 16.45 -0.08 12.12
N LEU A 235 16.10 -1.26 12.62
CA LEU A 235 14.95 -1.44 13.50
C LEU A 235 15.19 -0.93 14.91
N LEU A 236 16.37 -1.21 15.48
CA LEU A 236 16.76 -0.79 16.83
C LEU A 236 16.90 0.73 16.93
N GLU A 237 17.63 1.36 16.00
CA GLU A 237 17.84 2.81 15.99
C GLU A 237 16.54 3.60 15.91
N ARG A 238 15.52 3.04 15.25
CA ARG A 238 14.21 3.66 15.04
C ARG A 238 13.17 3.24 16.07
N SER A 239 13.55 2.42 17.05
CA SER A 239 12.64 1.86 18.06
C SER A 239 11.43 1.13 17.45
N ILE A 240 11.61 0.53 16.26
CA ILE A 240 10.57 -0.29 15.62
C ILE A 240 10.52 -1.65 16.30
N ALA A 241 11.67 -2.21 16.67
CA ALA A 241 11.81 -3.48 17.38
C ALA A 241 12.88 -3.37 18.48
N CYS A 242 12.90 -4.33 19.39
CA CYS A 242 13.85 -4.45 20.50
C CYS A 242 14.61 -5.78 20.44
N SER A 243 15.72 -5.87 21.19
CA SER A 243 16.40 -7.16 21.42
C SER A 243 15.41 -8.21 21.96
N GLY A 244 15.48 -9.42 21.42
CA GLY A 244 14.56 -10.53 21.69
C GLY A 244 13.32 -10.57 20.80
N ASP A 245 13.00 -9.51 20.04
CA ASP A 245 11.89 -9.54 19.09
C ASP A 245 12.20 -10.48 17.91
N GLN A 246 11.18 -11.22 17.47
CA GLN A 246 11.26 -12.06 16.29
C GLN A 246 10.76 -11.31 15.06
N ILE A 247 11.56 -11.28 14.01
CA ILE A 247 11.26 -10.64 12.73
C ILE A 247 11.35 -11.65 11.58
N LEU A 248 10.75 -11.30 10.46
CA LEU A 248 10.85 -12.05 9.22
C LEU A 248 11.51 -11.18 8.16
N ILE A 249 12.61 -11.62 7.59
CA ILE A 249 13.35 -10.90 6.56
C ILE A 249 13.06 -11.53 5.20
N ILE A 250 12.66 -10.71 4.22
CA ILE A 250 12.42 -11.11 2.83
C ILE A 250 13.25 -10.22 1.90
N GLY A 251 13.84 -10.83 0.87
CA GLY A 251 14.69 -10.12 -0.08
C GLY A 251 15.19 -11.00 -1.22
N GLY A 252 16.13 -10.44 -2.00
CA GLY A 252 16.77 -11.12 -3.11
C GLY A 252 18.29 -11.01 -3.05
N ILE A 253 19.01 -12.11 -3.28
CA ILE A 253 20.47 -12.13 -3.46
C ILE A 253 20.79 -12.76 -4.81
N PRO A 254 21.61 -12.12 -5.68
CA PRO A 254 22.26 -10.83 -5.48
C PRO A 254 21.28 -9.64 -5.49
N THR A 255 21.52 -8.68 -4.61
CA THR A 255 20.61 -7.55 -4.30
C THR A 255 20.35 -6.61 -5.47
N LYS A 256 21.18 -6.66 -6.52
CA LYS A 256 21.09 -5.80 -7.72
C LYS A 256 20.05 -6.25 -8.75
N SER A 257 19.39 -7.40 -8.53
CA SER A 257 18.36 -7.90 -9.43
C SER A 257 16.99 -7.27 -9.14
N VAL A 258 16.44 -6.55 -10.12
CA VAL A 258 15.05 -6.05 -10.03
C VAL A 258 14.11 -7.25 -10.16
N ARG A 259 13.15 -7.38 -9.22
CA ARG A 259 12.24 -8.54 -9.11
C ARG A 259 12.94 -9.90 -8.85
N GLY A 260 14.02 -9.90 -8.06
CA GLY A 260 14.76 -11.12 -7.71
C GLY A 260 14.54 -11.63 -6.29
N THR A 261 13.34 -11.46 -5.70
CA THR A 261 13.06 -11.95 -4.33
C THR A 261 13.18 -13.47 -4.32
N ASN A 262 14.12 -14.02 -3.54
CA ASN A 262 14.44 -15.44 -3.56
C ASN A 262 14.74 -16.06 -2.19
N PHE A 263 14.64 -15.29 -1.10
CA PHE A 263 14.82 -15.84 0.24
C PHE A 263 13.84 -15.25 1.27
N ILE A 264 13.68 -16.02 2.34
CA ILE A 264 12.97 -15.63 3.56
C ILE A 264 13.72 -16.17 4.78
N LYS A 265 13.87 -15.36 5.83
CA LYS A 265 14.59 -15.73 7.06
C LYS A 265 13.80 -15.31 8.29
N ILE A 266 13.49 -16.26 9.17
CA ILE A 266 13.05 -15.96 10.54
C ILE A 266 14.29 -15.61 11.36
N HIS A 267 14.27 -14.46 12.04
CA HIS A 267 15.42 -13.93 12.77
C HIS A 267 14.98 -13.37 14.13
N THR A 268 15.79 -13.58 15.16
CA THR A 268 15.60 -12.95 16.48
C THR A 268 16.65 -11.87 16.64
N ILE A 269 16.21 -10.65 16.94
CA ILE A 269 17.10 -9.50 17.12
C ILE A 269 17.94 -9.70 18.38
N ASN A 270 19.26 -9.49 18.26
CA ASN A 270 20.19 -9.55 19.38
C ASN A 270 20.22 -8.26 20.20
#